data_AF-J0R167-F1
#
_entry.id   AF-J0R167-F1
#
_cell.length_a   1.000
_cell.length_b   1.000
_cell.length_c   1.000
_cell.angle_alpha   90.00
_cell.angle_beta   90.00
_cell.angle_gamma   90.00
#
_symmetry.space_group_name_H-M   'P 1'
#
loop_
_entity.id
_entity.type
_entity.pdbx_description
1 polymer ?
#
loop_
_entity_poly.entity_id
_entity_poly.type
_entity_poly.pdbx_seq_one_letter_code
_entity_poly.pdbx_strand_id
1 'polypeptide(L)'
;MSDYNFPKFDKFSPFESISGYILKPLDNVMDTTVSGLSSAISAPLNLAAIIFIFLYGYNVMTGRIALSMHSLLNNVVKIVIVTTMATNAETFNTYVKDIFFNDLSNAIGNALNSNPANSNVFDYILLQASDRYQEVLYNAWFFEKIIVGLLGSIMLLAVILFCIGGFIVQMFAQVALVMIIGLGPLFISLYLFNTTRKYTDAWITTLVNFTILQVLVIMLGTIILSSDHSGSQSFL
;
A
#
# COMPACT_ATOMS: atom_id res chain seq x y z
N MET A 1 -35.68 -0.78 -30.34
CA MET A 1 -35.24 -2.19 -30.39
C MET A 1 -33.95 -2.28 -31.20
N SER A 2 -32.82 -2.03 -30.54
CA SER A 2 -31.58 -2.78 -30.77
C SER A 2 -30.73 -2.53 -29.52
N ASP A 3 -30.65 -3.51 -28.64
CA ASP A 3 -29.68 -3.54 -27.55
C ASP A 3 -28.30 -3.72 -28.18
N TYR A 4 -27.74 -2.61 -28.69
CA TYR A 4 -26.39 -2.61 -29.25
C TYR A 4 -25.42 -2.45 -28.09
N ASN A 5 -24.87 -3.57 -27.65
CA ASN A 5 -23.84 -3.62 -26.62
C ASN A 5 -22.61 -2.89 -27.19
N PHE A 6 -22.26 -1.72 -26.63
CA PHE A 6 -21.02 -1.03 -26.98
C PHE A 6 -19.85 -2.03 -26.88
N PRO A 7 -18.89 -2.03 -27.82
CA PRO A 7 -17.71 -2.85 -27.68
C PRO A 7 -16.96 -2.40 -26.43
N LYS A 8 -17.18 -3.09 -25.32
CA LYS A 8 -16.43 -2.91 -24.09
C LYS A 8 -14.98 -3.22 -24.45
N PHE A 9 -14.07 -2.32 -24.09
CA PHE A 9 -12.65 -2.61 -24.17
C PHE A 9 -12.32 -3.72 -23.17
N ASP A 10 -12.50 -4.97 -23.57
CA ASP A 10 -12.19 -6.12 -22.74
C ASP A 10 -10.67 -6.18 -22.52
N LYS A 11 -10.26 -5.96 -21.27
CA LYS A 11 -8.90 -6.16 -20.74
C LYS A 11 -7.78 -5.32 -21.36
N PHE A 12 -7.94 -4.00 -21.42
CA PHE A 12 -6.78 -3.11 -21.49
C PHE A 12 -6.40 -2.62 -20.08
N SER A 13 -5.47 -3.31 -19.42
CA SER A 13 -4.94 -2.95 -18.08
C SER A 13 -3.41 -2.74 -18.10
N PRO A 14 -2.93 -1.69 -18.79
CA PRO A 14 -1.49 -1.41 -18.91
C PRO A 14 -0.83 -1.18 -17.55
N PHE A 15 -1.47 -0.49 -16.61
CA PHE A 15 -0.86 -0.13 -15.33
C PHE A 15 -0.71 -1.35 -14.41
N GLU A 16 -1.75 -2.18 -14.32
CA GLU A 16 -1.69 -3.46 -13.62
C GLU A 16 -0.57 -4.35 -14.20
N SER A 17 -0.48 -4.47 -15.52
CA SER A 17 0.55 -5.28 -16.19
C SER A 17 1.97 -4.80 -15.88
N ILE A 18 2.20 -3.48 -15.95
CA ILE A 18 3.52 -2.88 -15.66
C ILE A 18 3.89 -3.05 -14.19
N SER A 19 2.95 -2.76 -13.28
CA SER A 19 3.18 -2.91 -11.85
C SER A 19 3.46 -4.37 -11.47
N GLY A 20 2.73 -5.33 -12.03
CA GLY A 20 2.97 -6.76 -11.83
C GLY A 20 4.35 -7.23 -12.30
N TYR A 21 4.83 -6.70 -13.42
CA TYR A 21 6.18 -7.02 -13.92
C TYR A 21 7.29 -6.50 -12.99
N ILE A 22 7.12 -5.30 -12.42
CA ILE A 22 8.12 -4.65 -11.58
C ILE A 22 8.07 -5.16 -10.12
N LEU A 23 6.87 -5.32 -9.55
CA LEU A 23 6.70 -5.66 -8.14
C LEU A 23 6.96 -7.13 -7.85
N LYS A 24 6.66 -8.04 -8.79
CA LYS A 24 6.87 -9.49 -8.58
C LYS A 24 8.33 -9.88 -8.23
N PRO A 25 9.37 -9.42 -8.95
CA PRO A 25 10.75 -9.70 -8.56
C PRO A 25 11.12 -9.02 -7.25
N LEU A 26 10.62 -7.81 -7.00
CA LEU A 26 10.85 -7.06 -5.76
C LEU A 26 10.25 -7.77 -4.55
N ASP A 27 9.08 -8.39 -4.71
CA ASP A 27 8.43 -9.17 -3.67
C ASP A 27 9.28 -10.39 -3.26
N ASN A 28 9.83 -11.12 -4.24
CA ASN A 28 10.75 -12.23 -3.99
C ASN A 28 12.04 -11.76 -3.28
N VAL A 29 12.59 -10.61 -3.68
CA VAL A 29 13.77 -10.03 -3.02
C VAL A 29 13.42 -9.63 -1.58
N MET A 30 12.25 -9.06 -1.34
CA MET A 30 11.77 -8.73 0.00
C MET A 30 11.64 -9.99 0.86
N ASP A 31 10.99 -11.04 0.37
CA ASP A 31 10.84 -12.31 1.12
C ASP A 31 12.19 -12.97 1.44
N THR A 32 13.11 -12.96 0.48
CA THR A 32 14.48 -13.45 0.67
C THR A 32 15.23 -12.59 1.70
N THR A 33 15.03 -11.28 1.67
CA THR A 33 15.67 -10.34 2.62
C THR A 33 15.12 -10.53 4.03
N VAL A 34 13.79 -10.62 4.18
CA VAL A 34 13.12 -10.86 5.46
C VAL A 34 13.56 -12.19 6.06
N SER A 35 13.57 -13.26 5.27
CA SER A 35 14.01 -14.58 5.73
C SER A 35 15.49 -14.60 6.13
N GLY A 36 16.36 -14.00 5.31
CA GLY A 36 17.78 -13.86 5.60
C GLY A 36 18.05 -13.08 6.88
N LEU A 37 17.40 -11.92 7.05
CA LEU A 37 17.55 -11.10 8.25
C LEU A 37 16.96 -11.78 9.48
N SER A 38 15.77 -12.38 9.39
CA SER A 38 15.13 -13.07 10.51
C SER A 38 16.00 -14.20 11.04
N SER A 39 16.62 -14.97 10.15
CA SER A 39 17.59 -16.00 10.51
C SER A 39 18.86 -15.41 11.14
N ALA A 40 19.44 -14.38 10.53
CA ALA A 40 20.68 -13.76 10.99
C ALA A 40 20.55 -13.12 12.39
N ILE A 41 19.40 -12.50 12.69
CA ILE A 41 19.17 -11.84 13.98
C ILE A 41 18.66 -12.80 15.06
N SER A 42 18.26 -14.03 14.73
CA SER A 42 17.68 -14.98 15.68
C SER A 42 18.59 -15.27 16.87
N ALA A 43 19.84 -15.65 16.63
CA ALA A 43 20.80 -15.95 17.69
C ALA A 43 21.12 -14.73 18.59
N PRO A 44 21.53 -13.57 18.04
CA PRO A 44 21.82 -12.40 18.88
C PRO A 44 20.58 -11.84 19.58
N LEU A 45 19.39 -11.89 18.97
CA LEU A 45 18.16 -11.41 19.58
C LEU A 45 17.73 -12.30 20.76
N ASN A 46 17.84 -13.62 20.63
CA ASN A 46 17.57 -14.53 21.74
C ASN A 46 18.51 -14.29 22.92
N LEU A 47 19.80 -14.09 22.65
CA LEU A 47 20.77 -13.73 23.68
C LEU A 47 20.43 -12.37 24.33
N ALA A 48 20.07 -11.38 23.53
CA ALA A 48 19.62 -10.07 24.00
C ALA A 48 18.37 -10.18 24.90
N ALA A 49 17.40 -11.02 24.54
CA ALA A 49 16.20 -11.27 25.33
C ALA A 49 16.54 -11.90 26.69
N ILE A 50 17.44 -12.88 26.70
CA ILE A 50 17.93 -13.49 27.95
C ILE A 50 18.59 -12.44 28.84
N ILE A 51 19.53 -11.65 28.29
CA ILE A 51 20.20 -10.56 29.02
C ILE A 51 19.18 -9.55 29.55
N PHE A 52 18.18 -9.19 28.76
CA PHE A 52 17.13 -8.25 29.16
C PHE A 52 16.34 -8.78 30.37
N ILE A 53 15.97 -10.08 30.37
CA ILE A 53 15.27 -10.71 31.50
C ILE A 53 16.15 -10.68 32.76
N PHE A 54 17.44 -11.01 32.64
CA PHE A 54 18.37 -10.97 33.78
C PHE A 54 18.54 -9.56 34.35
N LEU A 55 18.73 -8.55 33.49
CA LEU A 55 18.87 -7.16 33.91
C LEU A 55 17.57 -6.64 34.56
N TYR A 56 16.42 -7.01 34.01
CA TYR A 56 15.14 -6.66 34.59
C TYR A 56 14.97 -7.31 35.98
N GLY A 57 15.24 -8.61 36.10
CA GLY A 57 15.21 -9.34 37.36
C GLY A 57 16.14 -8.75 38.42
N TYR A 58 17.37 -8.36 38.03
CA TYR A 58 18.31 -7.70 38.94
C TYR A 58 17.80 -6.34 39.45
N ASN A 59 17.22 -5.52 38.58
CA ASN A 59 16.64 -4.23 38.98
C ASN A 59 15.43 -4.39 39.92
N VAL A 60 14.69 -5.49 39.77
CA VAL A 60 13.59 -5.85 40.66
C VAL A 60 14.11 -6.31 42.03
N MET A 61 15.11 -7.18 42.09
CA MET A 61 15.70 -7.68 43.34
C MET A 61 16.37 -6.58 44.17
N THR A 62 16.96 -5.58 43.52
CA THR A 62 17.60 -4.44 44.18
C THR A 62 16.60 -3.37 44.65
N GLY A 63 15.29 -3.60 44.50
CA GLY A 63 14.24 -2.68 44.95
C GLY A 63 14.18 -1.36 44.17
N ARG A 64 14.93 -1.24 43.07
CA ARG A 64 14.94 -0.04 42.21
C ARG A 64 13.65 0.10 41.40
N ILE A 65 12.92 -1.00 41.23
CA ILE A 65 11.63 -1.06 40.53
C ILE A 65 10.66 -1.81 41.44
N ALA A 66 9.52 -1.20 41.77
CA ALA A 66 8.45 -1.90 42.48
C ALA A 66 7.92 -3.04 41.62
N LEU A 67 7.81 -4.24 42.21
CA LEU A 67 7.18 -5.40 41.58
C LEU A 67 5.69 -5.09 41.35
N SER A 68 5.37 -4.67 40.14
CA SER A 68 4.00 -4.59 39.65
C SER A 68 3.78 -5.76 38.69
N MET A 69 2.78 -6.60 38.96
CA MET A 69 2.43 -7.72 38.10
C MET A 69 2.19 -7.26 36.65
N HIS A 70 1.64 -6.06 36.47
CA HIS A 70 1.42 -5.45 35.17
C HIS A 70 2.70 -5.10 34.42
N SER A 71 3.74 -4.61 35.12
CA SER A 71 5.00 -4.24 34.46
C SER A 71 5.78 -5.48 34.01
N LEU A 72 5.74 -6.55 34.82
CA LEU A 72 6.33 -7.84 34.46
C LEU A 72 5.62 -8.43 33.24
N LEU A 73 4.29 -8.51 33.27
CA LEU A 73 3.50 -9.05 32.16
C LEU A 73 3.78 -8.30 30.85
N ASN A 74 3.77 -6.97 30.87
CA ASN A 74 4.03 -6.16 29.67
C ASN A 74 5.43 -6.43 29.09
N ASN A 75 6.45 -6.60 29.94
CA ASN A 75 7.80 -6.91 29.46
C ASN A 75 7.90 -8.32 28.88
N VAL A 76 7.26 -9.31 29.49
CA VAL A 76 7.24 -10.70 28.98
C VAL A 76 6.51 -10.75 27.63
N VAL A 77 5.32 -10.16 27.53
CA VAL A 77 4.55 -10.08 26.28
C VAL A 77 5.35 -9.37 25.20
N LYS A 78 6.01 -8.25 25.55
CA LYS A 78 6.89 -7.52 24.63
C LYS A 78 8.01 -8.41 24.08
N ILE A 79 8.71 -9.15 24.94
CA ILE A 79 9.80 -10.04 24.53
C ILE A 79 9.27 -11.12 23.58
N VAL A 80 8.18 -11.79 23.95
CA VAL A 80 7.59 -12.86 23.12
C VAL A 80 7.20 -12.33 21.75
N ILE A 81 6.45 -11.23 21.69
CA ILE A 81 6.01 -10.64 20.42
C ILE A 81 7.21 -10.22 19.56
N VAL A 82 8.17 -9.48 20.13
CA VAL A 82 9.33 -8.99 19.38
C VAL A 82 10.17 -10.14 18.84
N THR A 83 10.50 -11.11 19.69
CA THR A 83 11.33 -12.24 19.28
C THR A 83 10.60 -13.06 18.21
N THR A 84 9.35 -13.46 18.42
CA THR A 84 8.61 -14.24 17.42
C THR A 84 8.47 -13.50 16.08
N MET A 85 8.15 -12.21 16.10
CA MET A 85 7.97 -11.42 14.88
C MET A 85 9.28 -11.14 14.15
N ALA A 86 10.39 -11.00 14.87
CA ALA A 86 11.70 -10.73 14.26
C ALA A 86 12.42 -11.99 13.80
N THR A 87 12.19 -13.15 14.42
CA THR A 87 12.91 -14.40 14.07
C THR A 87 12.15 -15.30 13.11
N ASN A 88 10.81 -15.19 13.06
CA ASN A 88 9.98 -15.98 12.16
C ASN A 88 9.52 -15.13 10.97
N ALA A 89 10.10 -15.41 9.80
CA ALA A 89 9.81 -14.70 8.55
C ALA A 89 8.36 -14.91 8.06
N GLU A 90 7.78 -16.08 8.28
CA GLU A 90 6.39 -16.37 7.89
C GLU A 90 5.41 -15.55 8.74
N THR A 91 5.64 -15.51 10.05
CA THR A 91 4.89 -14.65 10.96
C THR A 91 5.04 -13.19 10.58
N PHE A 92 6.26 -12.73 10.30
CA PHE A 92 6.51 -11.36 9.85
C PHE A 92 5.74 -11.03 8.57
N ASN A 93 5.79 -11.92 7.57
CA ASN A 93 5.12 -11.68 6.30
C ASN A 93 3.60 -11.55 6.48
N THR A 94 3.01 -12.46 7.24
CA THR A 94 1.56 -12.48 7.50
C THR A 94 1.09 -11.23 8.26
N TYR A 95 1.81 -10.81 9.29
CA TYR A 95 1.34 -9.76 10.21
C TYR A 95 1.92 -8.36 9.94
N VAL A 96 2.92 -8.24 9.07
CA VAL A 96 3.56 -6.94 8.75
C VAL A 96 3.51 -6.69 7.26
N LYS A 97 4.11 -7.58 6.45
CA LYS A 97 4.17 -7.38 4.99
C LYS A 97 2.77 -7.27 4.40
N ASP A 98 1.89 -8.24 4.66
CA ASP A 98 0.57 -8.28 4.04
C ASP A 98 -0.30 -7.09 4.45
N ILE A 99 -0.24 -6.67 5.71
CA ILE A 99 -0.98 -5.50 6.21
C ILE A 99 -0.58 -4.23 5.44
N PHE A 100 0.71 -3.92 5.36
CA PHE A 100 1.17 -2.64 4.79
C PHE A 100 1.23 -2.65 3.26
N PHE A 101 1.47 -3.80 2.65
CA PHE A 101 1.68 -3.92 1.21
C PHE A 101 0.40 -4.26 0.44
N ASN A 102 -0.45 -5.12 0.99
CA ASN A 102 -1.63 -5.64 0.30
C ASN A 102 -2.93 -5.08 0.93
N ASP A 103 -3.14 -5.30 2.22
CA ASP A 103 -4.45 -5.10 2.84
C ASP A 103 -4.81 -3.63 3.00
N LEU A 104 -3.89 -2.79 3.49
CA LEU A 104 -4.23 -1.42 3.84
C LEU A 104 -4.48 -0.56 2.59
N SER A 105 -3.64 -0.68 1.56
CA SER A 105 -3.86 0.05 0.30
C SER A 105 -5.12 -0.44 -0.41
N ASN A 106 -5.38 -1.75 -0.44
CA ASN A 106 -6.56 -2.31 -1.09
C ASN A 106 -7.85 -2.02 -0.32
N ALA A 107 -7.85 -2.15 1.00
CA ALA A 107 -9.03 -1.87 1.83
C ALA A 107 -9.42 -0.39 1.76
N ILE A 108 -8.44 0.51 1.85
CA ILE A 108 -8.69 1.94 1.72
C ILE A 108 -9.07 2.28 0.28
N GLY A 109 -8.40 1.71 -0.72
CA GLY A 109 -8.79 1.82 -2.13
C GLY A 109 -10.24 1.40 -2.36
N ASN A 110 -10.66 0.24 -1.88
CA ASN A 110 -12.02 -0.28 -2.02
C ASN A 110 -13.07 0.53 -1.24
N ALA A 111 -12.71 1.10 -0.09
CA ALA A 111 -13.62 1.97 0.66
C ALA A 111 -13.91 3.29 -0.06
N LEU A 112 -12.96 3.75 -0.88
CA LEU A 112 -13.01 5.05 -1.56
C LEU A 112 -13.48 4.93 -3.01
N ASN A 113 -13.24 3.79 -3.64
CA ASN A 113 -13.62 3.52 -5.01
C ASN A 113 -14.92 2.71 -5.04
N SER A 114 -15.95 3.21 -5.75
CA SER A 114 -17.10 2.39 -6.18
C SER A 114 -16.75 1.49 -7.37
N ASN A 115 -15.49 1.07 -7.48
CA ASN A 115 -14.92 0.31 -8.59
C ASN A 115 -15.27 -1.18 -8.42
N PRO A 116 -15.55 -1.96 -9.48
CA PRO A 116 -15.65 -3.40 -9.37
C PRO A 116 -14.38 -3.97 -8.73
N ALA A 117 -14.54 -4.77 -7.68
CA ALA A 117 -13.43 -5.34 -6.93
C ALA A 117 -12.41 -5.98 -7.89
N ASN A 118 -11.13 -5.61 -7.71
CA ASN A 118 -9.92 -6.19 -8.34
C ASN A 118 -9.34 -5.50 -9.59
N SER A 119 -9.79 -4.32 -10.03
CA SER A 119 -9.08 -3.57 -11.08
C SER A 119 -8.21 -2.44 -10.51
N ASN A 120 -7.04 -2.22 -11.13
CA ASN A 120 -6.19 -1.07 -10.80
C ASN A 120 -6.95 0.24 -11.06
N VAL A 121 -6.84 1.20 -10.13
CA VAL A 121 -7.58 2.47 -10.18
C VAL A 121 -7.28 3.27 -11.45
N PHE A 122 -6.03 3.28 -11.93
CA PHE A 122 -5.67 4.00 -13.16
C PHE A 122 -6.22 3.33 -14.40
N ASP A 123 -6.20 1.99 -14.45
CA ASP A 123 -6.82 1.24 -15.54
C ASP A 123 -8.34 1.46 -15.56
N TYR A 124 -8.97 1.52 -14.38
CA TYR A 124 -10.39 1.86 -14.25
C TYR A 124 -10.69 3.30 -14.73
N ILE A 125 -9.87 4.29 -14.36
CA ILE A 125 -10.03 5.67 -14.84
C ILE A 125 -9.92 5.74 -16.36
N LEU A 126 -8.93 5.06 -16.96
CA LEU A 126 -8.76 5.03 -18.41
C LEU A 126 -9.95 4.38 -19.13
N LEU A 127 -10.45 3.25 -18.61
CA LEU A 127 -11.63 2.58 -19.15
C LEU A 127 -12.86 3.48 -19.06
N GLN A 128 -13.10 4.04 -17.87
CA GLN A 128 -14.24 4.91 -17.64
C GLN A 128 -14.20 6.16 -18.51
N ALA A 129 -13.03 6.80 -18.69
CA ALA A 129 -12.87 7.96 -19.56
C ALA A 129 -13.08 7.59 -21.04
N SER A 130 -12.62 6.41 -21.48
CA SER A 130 -12.77 5.94 -22.86
C SER A 130 -14.23 5.63 -23.20
N ASP A 131 -14.96 4.97 -22.29
CA ASP A 131 -16.38 4.67 -22.45
C ASP A 131 -17.21 5.96 -22.54
N ARG A 132 -16.93 6.95 -21.69
CA ARG A 132 -17.62 8.26 -21.74
C ARG A 132 -17.34 9.03 -23.00
N TYR A 133 -16.09 9.03 -23.47
CA TYR A 133 -15.73 9.65 -24.75
C TYR A 133 -16.53 9.04 -25.89
N GLN A 134 -16.68 7.71 -25.94
CA GLN A 134 -17.46 7.02 -26.96
C GLN A 134 -18.95 7.33 -26.86
N GLU A 135 -19.51 7.41 -25.64
CA GLU A 135 -20.90 7.78 -25.39
C GLU A 135 -21.23 9.18 -25.93
N VAL A 136 -20.40 10.18 -25.62
CA VAL A 136 -20.59 11.56 -26.10
C VAL A 136 -20.41 11.65 -27.62
N LEU A 137 -19.42 10.94 -28.17
CA LEU A 137 -19.19 10.91 -29.63
C LEU A 137 -20.34 10.24 -30.39
N TYR A 138 -20.94 9.20 -29.82
CA TYR A 138 -22.06 8.49 -30.42
C TYR A 138 -23.31 9.38 -30.49
N ASN A 139 -23.61 10.09 -29.39
CA ASN A 139 -24.80 10.94 -29.24
C ASN A 139 -24.70 12.27 -30.02
N ALA A 140 -23.49 12.69 -30.45
CA ALA A 140 -23.30 13.92 -31.19
C ALA A 140 -23.90 13.88 -32.62
N TRP A 141 -24.42 15.02 -33.09
CA TRP A 141 -24.94 15.14 -34.46
C TRP A 141 -23.81 15.11 -35.50
N PHE A 142 -24.10 14.74 -36.75
CA PHE A 142 -23.07 14.42 -37.77
C PHE A 142 -21.96 15.49 -37.92
N PHE A 143 -22.32 16.77 -37.92
CA PHE A 143 -21.34 17.87 -38.03
C PHE A 143 -20.62 18.18 -36.72
N GLU A 144 -21.22 17.88 -35.57
CA GLU A 144 -20.61 18.06 -34.25
C GLU A 144 -19.62 16.94 -33.91
N LYS A 145 -19.76 15.75 -34.51
CA LYS A 145 -18.86 14.60 -34.28
C LYS A 145 -17.38 14.92 -34.51
N ILE A 146 -17.06 15.79 -35.47
CA ILE A 146 -15.67 16.22 -35.70
C ILE A 146 -15.14 17.06 -34.55
N ILE A 147 -15.93 18.00 -34.04
CA ILE A 147 -15.53 18.92 -32.96
C ILE A 147 -15.46 18.16 -31.63
N VAL A 148 -16.51 17.37 -31.33
CA VAL A 148 -16.59 16.52 -30.15
C VAL A 148 -15.50 15.45 -30.15
N GLY A 149 -15.19 14.86 -31.32
CA GLY A 149 -14.09 13.91 -31.46
C GLY A 149 -12.73 14.55 -31.17
N LEU A 150 -12.46 15.74 -31.74
CA LEU A 150 -11.20 16.44 -31.50
C LEU A 150 -11.05 16.85 -30.03
N LEU A 151 -12.09 17.47 -29.45
CA LEU A 151 -12.07 17.90 -28.05
C LEU A 151 -11.98 16.71 -27.09
N GLY A 152 -12.76 15.66 -27.31
CA GLY A 152 -12.72 14.47 -26.46
C GLY A 152 -11.37 13.74 -26.58
N SER A 153 -10.73 13.74 -27.75
CA SER A 153 -9.37 13.21 -27.90
C SER A 153 -8.32 14.00 -27.09
N ILE A 154 -8.45 15.34 -27.02
CA ILE A 154 -7.55 16.17 -26.20
C ILE A 154 -7.76 15.89 -24.70
N MET A 155 -9.00 15.69 -24.28
CA MET A 155 -9.33 15.36 -22.89
C MET A 155 -8.82 13.97 -22.52
N LEU A 156 -8.98 12.97 -23.40
CA LEU A 156 -8.40 11.64 -23.19
C LEU A 156 -6.88 11.69 -23.05
N LEU A 157 -6.18 12.47 -23.88
CA LEU A 157 -4.74 12.68 -23.73
C LEU A 157 -4.38 13.30 -22.36
N ALA A 158 -5.15 14.27 -21.88
CA ALA A 158 -4.94 14.86 -20.56
C ALA A 158 -5.14 13.83 -19.43
N VAL A 159 -6.17 12.96 -19.53
CA VAL A 159 -6.43 11.88 -18.57
C VAL A 159 -5.29 10.86 -18.57
N ILE A 160 -4.77 10.48 -19.75
CA ILE A 160 -3.63 9.57 -19.87
C ILE A 160 -2.39 10.17 -19.19
N LEU A 161 -2.07 11.44 -19.43
CA LEU A 161 -0.94 12.12 -18.77
C LEU A 161 -1.10 12.16 -17.25
N PHE A 162 -2.31 12.44 -16.76
CA PHE A 162 -2.61 12.40 -15.33
C PHE A 162 -2.40 10.99 -14.74
N CYS A 163 -2.91 9.96 -15.41
CA CYS A 163 -2.76 8.57 -14.95
C CYS A 163 -1.29 8.14 -14.91
N ILE A 164 -0.49 8.51 -15.91
CA ILE A 164 0.95 8.24 -15.93
C ILE A 164 1.64 8.93 -14.73
N GLY A 165 1.34 10.21 -14.49
CA GLY A 165 1.91 10.95 -13.37
C GLY A 165 1.57 10.33 -12.01
N GLY A 166 0.29 10.02 -11.77
CA GLY A 166 -0.15 9.35 -10.55
C GLY A 166 0.46 7.96 -10.39
N PHE A 167 0.54 7.18 -11.47
CA PHE A 167 1.12 5.84 -11.46
C PHE A 167 2.60 5.85 -11.09
N ILE A 168 3.38 6.81 -11.58
CA ILE A 168 4.80 6.94 -11.20
C ILE A 168 4.94 7.17 -9.70
N VAL A 169 4.12 8.04 -9.12
CA VAL A 169 4.13 8.32 -7.67
C VAL A 169 3.70 7.09 -6.87
N GLN A 170 2.65 6.40 -7.32
CA GLN A 170 2.18 5.14 -6.71
C GLN A 170 3.27 4.07 -6.72
N MET A 171 3.92 3.87 -7.86
CA MET A 171 5.01 2.91 -8.02
C MET A 171 6.21 3.25 -7.14
N PHE A 172 6.57 4.53 -7.05
CA PHE A 172 7.64 4.97 -6.16
C PHE A 172 7.33 4.61 -4.70
N ALA A 173 6.10 4.85 -4.24
CA ALA A 173 5.67 4.50 -2.89
C ALA A 173 5.72 2.99 -2.64
N GLN A 174 5.28 2.16 -3.59
CA GLN A 174 5.32 0.70 -3.47
C GLN A 174 6.76 0.17 -3.42
N VAL A 175 7.63 0.63 -4.32
CA VAL A 175 9.05 0.22 -4.33
C VAL A 175 9.73 0.63 -3.01
N ALA A 176 9.45 1.83 -2.50
CA ALA A 176 9.96 2.26 -1.19
C ALA A 176 9.46 1.34 -0.06
N LEU A 177 8.16 0.98 -0.04
CA LEU A 177 7.61 0.05 0.94
C LEU A 177 8.30 -1.31 0.89
N VAL A 178 8.53 -1.90 -0.29
CA VAL A 178 9.24 -3.19 -0.41
C VAL A 178 10.60 -3.10 0.29
N MET A 179 11.37 -2.06 0.01
CA MET A 179 12.72 -1.91 0.59
C MET A 179 12.67 -1.72 2.11
N ILE A 180 11.70 -0.94 2.61
CA ILE A 180 11.58 -0.62 4.04
C ILE A 180 11.03 -1.80 4.84
N ILE A 181 10.05 -2.54 4.30
CA ILE A 181 9.48 -3.75 4.89
C ILE A 181 10.53 -4.87 4.90
N GLY A 182 11.34 -4.99 3.85
CA GLY A 182 12.44 -5.95 3.80
C GLY A 182 13.40 -5.86 4.99
N LEU A 183 13.63 -4.66 5.53
CA LEU A 183 14.45 -4.41 6.72
C LEU A 183 13.69 -4.56 8.05
N GLY A 184 12.40 -4.90 8.00
CA GLY A 184 11.51 -4.90 9.16
C GLY A 184 11.95 -5.80 10.31
N PRO A 185 12.44 -7.04 10.12
CA PRO A 185 12.92 -7.88 11.22
C PRO A 185 13.99 -7.19 12.08
N LEU A 186 14.88 -6.41 11.44
CA LEU A 186 15.90 -5.62 12.14
C LEU A 186 15.25 -4.53 12.99
N PHE A 187 14.37 -3.70 12.42
CA PHE A 187 13.71 -2.63 13.17
C PHE A 187 12.82 -3.16 14.28
N ILE A 188 12.13 -4.28 14.09
CA ILE A 188 11.32 -4.92 15.13
C ILE A 188 12.20 -5.43 16.27
N SER A 189 13.36 -6.03 15.98
CA SER A 189 14.29 -6.48 17.01
C SER A 189 14.76 -5.35 17.94
N LEU A 190 14.93 -4.14 17.40
CA LEU A 190 15.29 -2.94 18.16
C LEU A 190 14.20 -2.49 19.12
N TYR A 191 12.95 -2.92 18.94
CA TYR A 191 11.86 -2.59 19.86
C TYR A 191 12.08 -3.20 21.24
N LEU A 192 12.85 -4.30 21.34
CA LEU A 192 13.16 -4.99 22.59
C LEU A 192 13.74 -4.03 23.64
N PHE A 193 14.62 -3.13 23.23
CA PHE A 193 15.26 -2.17 24.13
C PHE A 193 14.57 -0.81 24.11
N ASN A 194 14.41 -0.21 25.29
CA ASN A 194 13.74 1.09 25.39
C ASN A 194 14.52 2.22 24.70
N THR A 195 15.86 2.16 24.70
CA THR A 195 16.72 3.17 24.07
C THR A 195 16.62 3.18 22.53
N THR A 196 16.46 2.00 21.92
CA THR A 196 16.42 1.85 20.45
C THR A 196 15.01 1.81 19.88
N ARG A 197 13.97 1.78 20.72
CA ARG A 197 12.56 1.77 20.32
C ARG A 197 12.20 2.87 19.31
N LYS A 198 12.78 4.06 19.47
CA LYS A 198 12.56 5.20 18.57
C LYS A 198 12.82 4.89 17.09
N TYR A 199 13.72 3.94 16.79
CA TYR A 199 14.00 3.53 15.41
C TYR A 199 12.87 2.67 14.84
N THR A 200 12.28 1.79 15.65
CA THR A 200 11.08 1.04 15.27
C THR A 200 9.90 1.97 15.07
N ASP A 201 9.70 2.94 15.98
CA ASP A 201 8.60 3.91 15.87
C ASP A 201 8.73 4.76 14.59
N ALA A 202 9.96 5.21 14.26
CA ALA A 202 10.23 5.93 13.02
C ALA A 202 10.04 5.05 11.77
N TRP A 203 10.40 3.77 11.83
CA TRP A 203 10.18 2.82 10.76
C TRP A 203 8.68 2.61 10.50
N ILE A 204 7.86 2.38 11.54
CA ILE A 204 6.40 2.28 11.43
C ILE A 204 5.80 3.58 10.85
N THR A 205 6.26 4.74 11.34
CA THR A 205 5.82 6.04 10.81
C THR A 205 6.11 6.16 9.32
N THR A 206 7.27 5.69 8.87
CA THR A 206 7.67 5.72 7.46
C THR A 206 6.77 4.79 6.62
N LEU A 207 6.47 3.58 7.11
CA LEU A 207 5.53 2.66 6.45
C LEU A 207 4.17 3.33 6.25
N VAL A 208 3.61 3.88 7.33
CA VAL A 208 2.32 4.57 7.31
C VAL A 208 2.34 5.75 6.33
N ASN A 209 3.40 6.55 6.30
CA ASN A 209 3.51 7.69 5.39
C ASN A 209 3.45 7.26 3.91
N PHE A 210 4.15 6.19 3.54
CA PHE A 210 4.09 5.68 2.17
C PHE A 210 2.75 5.03 1.83
N THR A 211 2.11 4.33 2.77
CA THR A 211 0.75 3.83 2.54
C THR A 211 -0.26 4.96 2.39
N ILE A 212 -0.16 6.03 3.19
CA ILE A 212 -1.00 7.23 3.04
C ILE A 212 -0.75 7.87 1.67
N LEU A 213 0.50 7.98 1.23
CA LEU A 213 0.82 8.50 -0.10
C LEU A 213 0.10 7.70 -1.20
N GLN A 214 0.08 6.37 -1.11
CA GLN A 214 -0.64 5.53 -2.07
C GLN A 214 -2.15 5.82 -2.06
N VAL A 215 -2.73 5.90 -0.87
CA VAL A 215 -4.16 6.23 -0.68
C VAL A 215 -4.50 7.59 -1.26
N LEU A 216 -3.66 8.61 -1.04
CA LEU A 216 -3.90 9.96 -1.54
C LEU A 216 -3.92 9.99 -3.07
N VAL A 217 -3.03 9.24 -3.72
CA VAL A 217 -3.01 9.13 -5.18
C VAL A 217 -4.28 8.47 -5.70
N ILE A 218 -4.75 7.39 -5.05
CA ILE A 218 -6.01 6.73 -5.38
C ILE A 218 -7.20 7.69 -5.21
N MET A 219 -7.24 8.43 -4.10
CA MET A 219 -8.26 9.45 -3.82
C MET A 219 -8.34 10.51 -4.93
N LEU A 220 -7.21 11.05 -5.35
CA LEU A 220 -7.17 12.05 -6.42
C LEU A 220 -7.79 11.50 -7.72
N GLY A 221 -7.50 10.24 -8.05
CA GLY A 221 -8.12 9.56 -9.19
C GLY A 221 -9.64 9.48 -9.10
N THR A 222 -10.18 9.11 -7.93
CA THR A 222 -11.64 9.02 -7.72
C THR A 222 -12.36 10.36 -7.80
N ILE A 223 -11.73 11.43 -7.27
CA ILE A 223 -12.31 12.77 -7.28
C ILE A 223 -12.54 13.23 -8.71
N ILE A 224 -11.58 13.00 -9.61
CA ILE A 224 -11.68 13.37 -11.03
C ILE A 224 -12.88 12.68 -11.70
N LEU A 225 -13.07 11.39 -11.44
CA LEU A 225 -14.23 10.65 -11.95
C LEU A 225 -15.55 11.20 -11.40
N SER A 226 -15.59 11.56 -10.11
CA SER A 226 -16.80 12.10 -9.48
C SER A 226 -17.15 13.51 -9.97
N SER A 227 -16.15 14.36 -10.21
CA SER A 227 -16.37 15.73 -10.69
C SER A 227 -17.00 15.76 -12.08
N ASP A 228 -16.69 14.78 -12.93
CA ASP A 228 -17.25 14.69 -14.28
C ASP A 228 -18.77 14.39 -14.26
N HIS A 229 -19.23 13.64 -13.24
CA HIS A 229 -20.65 13.39 -13.02
C HIS A 229 -21.44 14.66 -12.69
N SER A 230 -20.80 15.64 -12.03
CA SER A 230 -21.42 16.94 -11.73
C SER A 230 -21.45 17.89 -12.93
N GLY A 231 -20.48 17.78 -13.85
CA GLY A 231 -20.43 18.58 -15.08
C GLY A 231 -21.55 18.20 -16.05
N SER A 232 -21.82 16.90 -16.22
CA SER A 232 -22.86 16.40 -17.14
C SER A 232 -24.28 16.87 -16.79
N GLN A 233 -24.61 17.12 -15.51
CA GLN A 233 -25.93 17.59 -15.07
C GLN A 233 -26.12 19.10 -15.29
N SER A 234 -25.05 19.85 -15.54
CA SER A 234 -25.11 21.31 -15.76
C SER A 234 -25.33 21.72 -17.22
N PHE A 235 -25.30 20.75 -18.14
CA PHE A 235 -25.53 20.95 -19.57
C PHE A 235 -26.86 20.33 -20.07
N LEU A 236 -27.70 19.84 -19.16
CA LEU A 236 -29.10 19.47 -19.39
C LEU A 236 -30.02 20.49 -18.72
#